data_AF-A0A843YSE9-F1
#
_entry.id   AF-A0A843YSE9-F1
#
_cell.length_a   1.000
_cell.length_b   1.000
_cell.length_c   1.000
_cell.angle_alpha   90.00
_cell.angle_beta   90.00
_cell.angle_gamma   90.00
#
_symmetry.space_group_name_H-M   'P 1'
#
loop_
_entity.id
_entity.type
_entity.pdbx_description
1 polymer ?
#
loop_
_entity_poly.entity_id
_entity_poly.type
_entity_poly.pdbx_seq_one_letter_code
_entity_poly.pdbx_strand_id
1 'polypeptide(L)'
;MNKFDMDKLKIREAAEKFQQALLHWKSEEKIRSVAAIHRPNWKEEDVENSIRYNTKLINPILDAFKPIYNLAVEGDIDEPFDFTGYMGGRIGRVLWDELSYPEILQPLEILVELLKGGLSSRDFLETNYYKLHLLPKKFKTN
;
A
#
# COMPACT_ATOMS: atom_id res chain seq x y z
N MET A 1 -21.12 14.05 -17.52
CA MET A 1 -20.16 13.68 -16.45
C MET A 1 -18.78 13.79 -17.05
N ASN A 2 -17.93 14.69 -16.54
CA ASN A 2 -16.53 14.68 -16.96
C ASN A 2 -15.95 13.31 -16.59
N LYS A 3 -15.36 12.64 -17.57
CA LYS A 3 -14.71 11.35 -17.38
C LYS A 3 -13.47 11.59 -16.50
N PHE A 4 -13.35 10.88 -15.39
CA PHE A 4 -12.14 10.94 -14.56
C PHE A 4 -10.93 10.49 -15.37
N ASP A 5 -9.77 11.07 -15.09
CA ASP A 5 -8.53 10.71 -15.76
C ASP A 5 -7.84 9.59 -14.97
N MET A 6 -8.25 8.35 -15.26
CA MET A 6 -7.67 7.15 -14.67
C MET A 6 -6.56 6.62 -15.57
N ASP A 7 -5.33 7.07 -15.36
CA ASP A 7 -4.14 6.58 -16.08
C ASP A 7 -3.79 5.15 -15.60
N LYS A 8 -4.42 4.15 -16.22
CA LYS A 8 -4.31 2.73 -15.83
C LYS A 8 -2.87 2.22 -15.84
N LEU A 9 -2.04 2.70 -16.76
CA LEU A 9 -0.64 2.29 -16.84
C LEU A 9 0.14 2.81 -15.63
N LYS A 10 0.02 4.11 -15.31
CA LYS A 10 0.68 4.67 -14.14
C LYS A 10 0.18 4.08 -12.83
N ILE A 11 -1.13 3.83 -12.72
CA ILE A 11 -1.72 3.18 -11.55
C ILE A 11 -1.11 1.80 -11.34
N ARG A 12 -1.01 0.99 -12.40
CA ARG A 12 -0.36 -0.32 -12.35
C ARG A 12 1.11 -0.21 -11.93
N GLU A 13 1.89 0.67 -12.56
CA GLU A 13 3.31 0.85 -12.24
C GLU A 13 3.52 1.31 -10.78
N ALA A 14 2.68 2.22 -10.28
CA ALA A 14 2.73 2.67 -8.90
C ALA A 14 2.35 1.55 -7.92
N ALA A 15 1.32 0.76 -8.25
CA ALA A 15 0.92 -0.39 -7.45
C ALA A 15 2.00 -1.49 -7.40
N GLU A 16 2.66 -1.77 -8.52
CA GLU A 16 3.80 -2.70 -8.60
C GLU A 16 4.98 -2.18 -7.75
N LYS A 17 5.32 -0.90 -7.84
CA LYS A 17 6.37 -0.30 -7.01
C LYS A 17 6.05 -0.36 -5.52
N PHE A 18 4.81 -0.07 -5.14
CA PHE A 18 4.38 -0.15 -3.74
C PHE A 18 4.41 -1.60 -3.23
N GLN A 19 3.91 -2.56 -4.01
CA GLN A 19 3.99 -4.00 -3.70
C GLN A 19 5.44 -4.44 -3.45
N GLN A 20 6.37 -4.07 -4.34
CA GLN A 20 7.78 -4.43 -4.21
C GLN A 20 8.42 -3.77 -2.99
N ALA A 21 8.10 -2.51 -2.70
CA ALA A 21 8.58 -1.82 -1.51
C ALA A 21 8.13 -2.54 -0.23
N LEU A 22 6.85 -2.94 -0.14
CA LEU A 22 6.32 -3.69 1.01
C LEU A 22 7.01 -5.06 1.17
N LEU A 23 7.19 -5.80 0.07
CA LEU A 23 7.86 -7.10 0.09
C LEU A 23 9.33 -6.99 0.49
N HIS A 24 10.04 -5.95 0.06
CA HIS A 24 11.44 -5.76 0.39
C HIS A 24 11.66 -5.24 1.82
N TRP A 25 10.84 -4.31 2.29
CA TRP A 25 11.05 -3.59 3.54
C TRP A 25 11.22 -4.50 4.77
N LYS A 26 10.38 -5.54 4.87
CA LYS A 26 10.41 -6.53 5.95
C LYS A 26 10.85 -7.92 5.46
N SER A 27 11.58 -7.99 4.35
CA SER A 27 12.08 -9.27 3.85
C SER A 27 13.12 -9.87 4.80
N GLU A 28 13.22 -11.20 4.78
CA GLU A 28 14.26 -11.91 5.53
C GLU A 28 15.67 -11.40 5.15
N GLU A 29 15.93 -11.21 3.85
CA GLU A 29 17.20 -10.68 3.36
C GLU A 29 17.53 -9.30 3.95
N LYS A 30 16.56 -8.39 3.96
CA LYS A 30 16.73 -7.04 4.52
C LYS A 30 16.96 -7.09 6.02
N ILE A 31 16.22 -7.92 6.74
CA ILE A 31 16.37 -8.06 8.19
C ILE A 31 17.73 -8.64 8.54
N ARG A 32 18.17 -9.69 7.84
CA ARG A 32 19.48 -10.32 8.04
C ARG A 32 20.62 -9.34 7.76
N SER A 33 20.56 -8.61 6.64
CA SER A 33 21.58 -7.61 6.30
C SER A 33 21.67 -6.48 7.33
N VAL A 34 20.53 -5.95 7.80
CA VAL A 34 20.49 -4.93 8.84
C VAL A 34 21.01 -5.46 10.18
N ALA A 35 20.65 -6.69 10.56
CA ALA A 35 21.11 -7.31 11.80
C ALA A 35 22.63 -7.52 11.78
N ALA A 36 23.20 -7.97 10.65
CA ALA A 36 24.65 -8.17 10.52
C ALA A 36 25.45 -6.86 10.72
N ILE A 37 24.89 -5.71 10.31
CA ILE A 37 25.55 -4.40 10.44
C ILE A 37 25.33 -3.79 11.82
N HIS A 38 24.09 -3.77 12.30
CA HIS A 38 23.67 -2.96 13.45
C HIS A 38 23.48 -3.76 14.75
N ARG A 39 23.49 -5.09 14.65
CA ARG A 39 23.29 -6.04 15.75
C ARG A 39 24.27 -7.23 15.65
N PRO A 40 25.59 -7.00 15.52
CA PRO A 40 26.56 -8.09 15.30
C PRO A 40 26.62 -9.11 16.46
N ASN A 41 26.10 -8.77 17.63
CA ASN A 41 26.04 -9.64 18.80
C ASN A 41 24.77 -10.51 18.87
N TRP A 42 23.81 -10.31 17.97
CA TRP A 42 22.61 -11.15 17.90
C TRP A 42 22.97 -12.57 17.52
N LYS A 43 22.35 -13.53 18.20
CA LYS A 43 22.40 -14.93 17.81
C LYS A 43 21.41 -15.17 16.67
N GLU A 44 21.55 -16.29 15.97
CA GLU A 44 20.62 -16.68 14.91
C GLU A 44 19.16 -16.69 15.40
N GLU A 45 18.91 -17.16 16.63
CA GLU A 45 17.57 -17.14 17.24
C GLU A 45 16.98 -15.72 17.37
N ASP A 46 17.80 -14.71 17.69
CA ASP A 46 17.36 -13.31 17.78
C ASP A 46 16.96 -12.78 16.40
N VAL A 47 17.73 -13.13 15.36
CA VAL A 47 17.45 -12.77 13.96
C VAL A 47 16.16 -13.45 13.50
N GLU A 48 15.97 -14.74 13.75
CA GLU A 48 14.73 -15.46 13.43
C GLU A 48 13.51 -14.88 14.15
N ASN A 49 13.65 -14.52 15.43
CA ASN A 49 12.60 -13.85 16.20
C ASN A 49 12.22 -12.52 15.55
N SER A 50 13.22 -11.74 15.11
CA SER A 50 13.00 -10.49 14.38
C SER A 50 12.27 -10.71 13.06
N ILE A 51 12.66 -11.73 12.28
CA ILE A 51 11.97 -12.11 11.04
C ILE A 51 10.51 -12.43 11.34
N ARG A 52 10.24 -13.35 12.28
CA ARG A 52 8.87 -13.72 12.68
C ARG A 52 8.03 -12.53 13.11
N TYR A 53 8.61 -11.61 13.89
CA TYR A 53 7.92 -10.40 14.34
C TYR A 53 7.58 -9.48 13.16
N ASN A 54 8.54 -9.17 12.30
CA ASN A 54 8.32 -8.29 11.16
C ASN A 54 7.38 -8.90 10.11
N THR A 55 7.41 -10.22 9.90
CA THR A 55 6.43 -10.93 9.06
C THR A 55 5.00 -10.73 9.57
N LYS A 56 4.78 -10.78 10.89
CA LYS A 56 3.45 -10.54 11.48
C LYS A 56 2.97 -9.09 11.28
N LEU A 57 3.88 -8.12 11.18
CA LEU A 57 3.54 -6.73 10.91
C LEU A 57 3.19 -6.49 9.44
N ILE A 58 3.93 -7.09 8.51
CA ILE A 58 3.75 -6.81 7.07
C ILE A 58 2.59 -7.59 6.44
N ASN A 59 2.30 -8.82 6.92
CA ASN A 59 1.27 -9.66 6.31
C ASN A 59 -0.11 -9.00 6.24
N PRO A 60 -0.64 -8.38 7.32
CA PRO A 60 -1.94 -7.72 7.26
C PRO A 60 -1.98 -6.56 6.24
N ILE A 61 -0.84 -5.88 6.03
CA ILE A 61 -0.71 -4.79 5.06
C ILE A 61 -0.78 -5.34 3.64
N LEU A 62 -0.02 -6.40 3.36
CA LEU A 62 -0.05 -7.09 2.06
C LEU A 62 -1.44 -7.65 1.76
N ASP A 63 -2.09 -8.27 2.74
CA ASP A 63 -3.43 -8.84 2.59
C ASP A 63 -4.49 -7.76 2.30
N ALA A 64 -4.42 -6.63 3.01
CA ALA A 64 -5.31 -5.49 2.75
C ALA A 64 -5.07 -4.87 1.38
N PHE A 65 -3.81 -4.78 0.94
CA PHE A 65 -3.47 -4.17 -0.34
C PHE A 65 -3.75 -5.08 -1.55
N LYS A 66 -3.59 -6.40 -1.40
CA LYS A 66 -3.74 -7.40 -2.46
C LYS A 66 -4.96 -7.23 -3.38
N PRO A 67 -6.19 -7.00 -2.90
CA PRO A 67 -7.33 -6.81 -3.82
C PRO A 67 -7.19 -5.55 -4.67
N ILE A 68 -6.61 -4.46 -4.13
CA ILE A 68 -6.37 -3.23 -4.89
C ILE A 68 -5.22 -3.43 -5.88
N TYR A 69 -4.16 -4.11 -5.47
CA TYR A 69 -3.05 -4.49 -6.35
C TYR A 69 -3.56 -5.28 -7.56
N ASN A 70 -4.39 -6.29 -7.35
CA ASN A 70 -4.94 -7.10 -8.44
C ASN A 70 -5.77 -6.25 -9.42
N LEU A 71 -6.65 -5.38 -8.90
CA LEU A 71 -7.43 -4.45 -9.74
C LEU A 71 -6.53 -3.50 -10.54
N ALA A 72 -5.46 -2.99 -9.93
CA ALA A 72 -4.51 -2.11 -10.62
C ALA A 72 -3.79 -2.84 -11.76
N VAL A 73 -3.32 -4.07 -11.53
CA VAL A 73 -2.62 -4.89 -12.52
C VAL A 73 -3.56 -5.32 -13.66
N GLU A 74 -4.81 -5.65 -13.35
CA GLU A 74 -5.85 -6.00 -14.33
C GLU A 74 -6.37 -4.78 -15.11
N GLY A 75 -6.04 -3.56 -14.68
CA GLY A 75 -6.51 -2.33 -15.31
C GLY A 75 -7.98 -2.03 -15.02
N ASP A 76 -8.46 -2.44 -13.86
CA ASP A 76 -9.87 -2.51 -13.48
C ASP A 76 -10.29 -1.41 -12.48
N ILE A 77 -9.44 -0.40 -12.32
CA ILE A 77 -9.74 0.82 -11.57
C ILE A 77 -10.17 1.91 -12.56
N ASP A 78 -11.48 2.04 -12.74
CA ASP A 78 -12.11 2.96 -13.71
C ASP A 78 -12.63 4.26 -13.08
N GLU A 79 -12.56 4.39 -11.75
CA GLU A 79 -13.15 5.48 -10.97
C GLU A 79 -12.24 5.88 -9.81
N PRO A 80 -12.35 7.12 -9.29
CA PRO A 80 -11.61 7.57 -8.13
C PRO A 80 -11.86 6.69 -6.91
N PHE A 81 -10.83 6.52 -6.08
CA PHE A 81 -10.86 5.63 -4.93
C PHE A 81 -10.10 6.21 -3.74
N ASP A 82 -10.75 6.24 -2.58
CA ASP A 82 -10.13 6.66 -1.33
C ASP A 82 -9.23 5.54 -0.76
N PHE A 83 -8.05 5.42 -1.34
CA PHE A 83 -7.08 4.40 -0.97
C PHE A 83 -6.63 4.53 0.49
N THR A 84 -6.41 5.77 0.96
CA THR A 84 -5.98 6.04 2.33
C THR A 84 -7.06 5.65 3.34
N GLY A 85 -8.32 6.04 3.10
CA GLY A 85 -9.43 5.64 3.96
C GLY A 85 -9.64 4.13 3.96
N TYR A 86 -9.55 3.49 2.79
CA TYR A 86 -9.65 2.03 2.67
C TYR A 86 -8.56 1.30 3.47
N MET A 87 -7.28 1.62 3.22
CA MET A 87 -6.17 0.97 3.89
C MET A 87 -6.21 1.26 5.40
N GLY A 88 -6.42 2.52 5.79
CA GLY A 88 -6.53 2.91 7.20
C GLY A 88 -7.64 2.17 7.95
N GLY A 89 -8.78 1.93 7.30
CA GLY A 89 -9.86 1.11 7.86
C GLY A 89 -9.55 -0.38 7.97
N ARG A 90 -8.66 -0.92 7.13
CA ARG A 90 -8.32 -2.35 7.09
C ARG A 90 -7.18 -2.74 8.02
N ILE A 91 -6.14 -1.92 8.11
CA ILE A 91 -4.92 -2.25 8.88
C ILE A 91 -4.85 -1.47 10.21
N GLY A 92 -5.70 -0.45 10.38
CA GLY A 92 -5.71 0.42 11.55
C GLY A 92 -4.51 1.37 11.61
N ARG A 93 -4.56 2.30 12.56
CA ARG A 93 -3.57 3.39 12.68
C ARG A 93 -2.14 2.90 12.91
N VAL A 94 -1.95 1.88 13.74
CA VAL A 94 -0.61 1.40 14.11
C VAL A 94 0.15 0.86 12.89
N LEU A 95 -0.51 0.03 12.07
CA LEU A 95 0.12 -0.50 10.84
C LEU A 95 0.14 0.53 9.70
N TRP A 96 -0.66 1.58 9.78
CA TRP A 96 -0.58 2.70 8.86
C TRP A 96 0.66 3.56 9.11
N ASP A 97 0.98 3.83 10.39
CA ASP A 97 2.17 4.63 10.76
C ASP A 97 3.47 3.95 10.27
N GLU A 98 3.48 2.61 10.25
CA GLU A 98 4.52 1.76 9.66
C GLU A 98 4.76 2.00 8.15
N LEU A 99 3.84 2.64 7.42
CA LEU A 99 4.03 2.99 6.00
C LEU A 99 4.79 4.30 5.78
N SER A 100 5.16 5.01 6.85
CA SER A 100 5.82 6.32 6.79
C SER A 100 7.30 6.25 6.43
N TYR A 101 7.87 5.05 6.26
CA TYR A 101 9.27 4.89 5.85
C TYR A 101 9.46 5.38 4.42
N PRO A 102 10.52 6.16 4.09
CA PRO A 102 10.67 6.79 2.79
C PRO A 102 10.57 5.84 1.59
N GLU A 103 11.14 4.63 1.70
CA GLU A 103 11.10 3.61 0.63
C GLU A 103 9.68 3.11 0.31
N ILE A 104 8.73 3.27 1.24
CA ILE A 104 7.32 2.86 1.11
C ILE A 104 6.43 4.06 0.85
N LEU A 105 6.67 5.16 1.56
CA LEU A 105 5.85 6.36 1.51
C LEU A 105 5.82 6.94 0.10
N GLN A 106 6.96 6.99 -0.60
CA GLN A 106 7.01 7.56 -1.94
C GLN A 106 6.11 6.83 -2.95
N PRO A 107 6.22 5.50 -3.15
CA PRO A 107 5.32 4.79 -4.06
C PRO A 107 3.86 4.80 -3.58
N LEU A 108 3.63 4.82 -2.26
CA LEU A 108 2.30 4.97 -1.67
C LEU A 108 1.63 6.31 -2.06
N GLU A 109 2.33 7.43 -1.87
CA GLU A 109 1.81 8.77 -2.19
C GLU A 109 1.49 8.92 -3.67
N ILE A 110 2.36 8.40 -4.54
CA ILE A 110 2.12 8.39 -5.99
C ILE A 110 0.84 7.61 -6.32
N LEU A 111 0.68 6.41 -5.73
CA LEU A 111 -0.52 5.60 -5.95
C LEU A 111 -1.78 6.32 -5.45
N VAL A 112 -1.73 6.92 -4.25
CA VAL A 112 -2.85 7.70 -3.68
C VAL A 112 -3.25 8.85 -4.60
N GLU A 113 -2.28 9.57 -5.17
CA GLU A 113 -2.56 10.69 -6.06
C GLU A 113 -3.21 10.23 -7.37
N LEU A 114 -2.67 9.17 -7.99
CA LEU A 114 -3.23 8.61 -9.22
C LEU A 114 -4.67 8.12 -9.03
N LEU A 115 -4.99 7.56 -7.87
CA LEU A 115 -6.31 7.06 -7.53
C LEU A 115 -7.35 8.16 -7.29
N LYS A 116 -6.97 9.44 -7.28
CA LYS A 116 -7.92 10.57 -7.28
C LYS A 116 -8.50 10.85 -8.67
N GLY A 117 -7.99 10.22 -9.72
CA GLY A 117 -8.52 10.32 -11.08
C GLY A 117 -8.37 11.71 -11.71
N GLY A 118 -7.23 12.36 -11.47
CA GLY A 118 -6.91 13.70 -11.98
C GLY A 118 -7.52 14.85 -11.19
N LEU A 119 -8.23 14.56 -10.10
CA LEU A 119 -8.76 15.57 -9.19
C LEU A 119 -7.67 16.09 -8.26
N SER A 120 -7.74 17.38 -7.92
CA SER A 120 -6.97 17.90 -6.80
C SER A 120 -7.43 17.23 -5.50
N SER A 121 -6.56 17.20 -4.47
CA SER A 121 -6.95 16.69 -3.15
C SER A 121 -8.22 17.35 -2.62
N ARG A 122 -8.37 18.67 -2.81
CA ARG A 122 -9.56 19.40 -2.35
C ARG A 122 -10.82 18.94 -3.08
N ASP A 123 -10.76 18.81 -4.41
CA ASP A 123 -11.94 18.41 -5.20
C ASP A 123 -12.30 16.95 -4.93
N PHE A 124 -11.31 16.09 -4.71
CA PHE A 124 -11.53 14.68 -4.36
C PHE A 124 -12.31 14.53 -3.05
N LEU A 125 -11.97 15.30 -2.01
CA LEU A 125 -12.68 15.30 -0.72
C LEU A 125 -14.17 15.66 -0.86
N GLU A 126 -14.51 16.44 -1.89
CA GLU A 126 -15.90 16.84 -2.14
C GLU A 126 -16.72 15.77 -2.88
N THR A 127 -16.07 14.73 -3.43
CA THR A 127 -16.73 13.66 -4.17
C THR A 127 -17.46 12.66 -3.26
N ASN A 128 -18.45 11.97 -3.83
CA ASN A 128 -19.08 10.82 -3.17
C ASN A 128 -18.13 9.63 -2.99
N TYR A 129 -17.11 9.48 -3.85
CA TYR A 129 -16.10 8.42 -3.71
C TYR A 129 -15.36 8.54 -2.38
N TYR A 130 -15.00 9.77 -1.98
CA TYR A 130 -14.41 10.03 -0.68
C TYR A 130 -15.45 9.99 0.45
N LYS A 131 -16.51 10.80 0.35
CA LYS A 131 -17.51 10.97 1.43
C LYS A 131 -18.22 9.67 1.85
N LEU A 132 -18.39 8.75 0.91
CA LEU A 132 -19.05 7.46 1.13
C LEU A 132 -18.08 6.29 1.13
N HIS A 133 -16.76 6.54 1.03
CA HIS A 133 -15.71 5.52 0.90
C HIS A 133 -16.05 4.43 -0.13
N LEU A 134 -16.48 4.84 -1.33
CA LEU A 134 -16.89 3.90 -2.37
C LEU A 134 -15.70 3.05 -2.82
N LEU A 135 -15.91 1.74 -2.88
CA LEU A 135 -14.93 0.80 -3.43
C LEU A 135 -15.00 0.81 -4.96
N PRO A 136 -13.91 0.46 -5.66
CA PRO A 136 -13.93 0.27 -7.11
C PRO A 136 -15.03 -0.74 -7.49
N LYS A 137 -15.78 -0.48 -8.56
CA LYS A 137 -16.92 -1.34 -8.97
C LYS A 137 -16.58 -2.82 -9.12
N LYS A 138 -15.37 -3.12 -9.60
CA LYS A 138 -14.89 -4.48 -9.83
C LYS A 138 -14.25 -5.12 -8.60
N PHE A 139 -14.23 -4.40 -7.48
CA PHE A 139 -13.78 -4.92 -6.20
C PHE A 139 -14.71 -6.06 -5.76
N LYS A 140 -14.18 -7.28 -5.72
CA LYS A 140 -14.88 -8.43 -5.17
C LYS A 140 -14.58 -8.52 -3.68
N THR A 141 -15.61 -8.39 -2.84
CA THR A 141 -15.54 -8.85 -1.45
C THR A 141 -15.65 -10.37 -1.48
N ASN A 142 -14.52 -11.06 -1.33
CA ASN A 142 -14.52 -12.47 -0.92
C ASN A 142 -14.87 -12.58 0.56
#